data_AF-A0A1J3J8K5-F1
#
_entry.id   AF-A0A1J3J8K5-F1
#
_cell.length_a   1.000
_cell.length_b   1.000
_cell.length_c   1.000
_cell.angle_alpha   90.00
_cell.angle_beta   90.00
_cell.angle_gamma   90.00
#
_symmetry.space_group_name_H-M   'P 1'
#
loop_
_entity.id
_entity.type
_entity.pdbx_description
1 polymer ?
#
loop_
_entity_poly.entity_id
_entity_poly.type
_entity_poly.pdbx_seq_one_letter_code
_entity_poly.pdbx_strand_id
1 'polypeptide(L)'
;ETDRVYTHSYPLLVLHPNGVKKMGEIHLAVRFTCSSLLNMMYMYSLPLLPKMHYIHPLTVSQLDNLRHQATQIVSMRLTRAEPPLRKEVVEYMLDVGSHMWSMRRSKANFFRIMGVLSGLIAVGKWFEQICNWKNPITTVLIHLLFIILVLYPELILPTIFLYLFLIGVWYYRWRPRHPPHMDTRLSHADSAHPDELDEEFDTFPTSRPSDIVRMRYDRLRSIAGRIQTVVGDLATQGERLQSLLSWRDPRASALFVLFCLIAAVILYVTPFQVVALCIGIYVLRHPRFRYRLPSVPLNFFRRLPARTDCML
;
A
#
# COMPACT_ATOMS: atom_id res chain seq x y z
N GLU A 1 11.66 11.61 -20.54
CA GLU A 1 12.83 11.79 -21.42
C GLU A 1 13.06 13.28 -21.54
N THR A 2 14.27 13.70 -21.21
CA THR A 2 14.66 15.09 -21.38
C THR A 2 14.78 15.40 -22.87
N ASP A 3 14.57 16.65 -23.23
CA ASP A 3 14.67 17.19 -24.61
C ASP A 3 13.72 16.59 -25.65
N ARG A 4 12.80 15.74 -25.21
CA ARG A 4 11.66 15.30 -26.00
C ARG A 4 10.48 16.22 -25.79
N VAL A 5 9.81 16.58 -26.89
CA VAL A 5 8.51 17.26 -26.83
C VAL A 5 7.42 16.22 -26.61
N TYR A 6 6.72 16.34 -25.49
CA TYR A 6 5.55 15.54 -25.15
C TYR A 6 4.30 16.28 -25.57
N THR A 7 3.69 15.84 -26.66
CA THR A 7 2.37 16.30 -27.09
C THR A 7 1.32 15.33 -26.54
N HIS A 8 0.44 15.81 -25.67
CA HIS A 8 -0.66 15.00 -25.13
C HIS A 8 -1.93 15.83 -25.03
N SER A 9 -3.08 15.20 -25.33
CA SER A 9 -4.40 15.77 -25.12
C SER A 9 -4.84 15.50 -23.69
N TYR A 10 -5.00 16.54 -22.89
CA TYR A 10 -5.50 16.45 -21.53
C TYR A 10 -6.99 16.76 -21.54
N PRO A 11 -7.86 15.81 -21.14
CA PRO A 11 -9.29 16.08 -21.09
C PRO A 11 -9.58 17.11 -20.00
N LEU A 12 -10.37 18.13 -20.35
CA LEU A 12 -10.95 19.04 -19.39
C LEU A 12 -12.18 18.36 -18.80
N LEU A 13 -12.01 17.89 -17.57
CA LEU A 13 -13.02 17.15 -16.85
C LEU A 13 -13.62 18.07 -15.78
N VAL A 14 -14.94 18.19 -15.80
CA VAL A 14 -15.68 18.84 -14.73
C VAL A 14 -16.45 17.76 -13.99
N LEU A 15 -16.23 17.71 -12.69
CA LEU A 15 -17.00 16.85 -11.80
C LEU A 15 -18.32 17.55 -11.49
N HIS A 16 -19.44 16.88 -11.74
CA HIS A 16 -20.78 17.32 -11.35
C HIS A 16 -21.39 16.33 -10.36
N PRO A 17 -22.42 16.71 -9.59
CA PRO A 17 -23.14 15.77 -8.72
C PRO A 17 -23.69 14.54 -9.45
N ASN A 18 -24.00 14.67 -10.75
CA ASN A 18 -24.55 13.60 -11.57
C ASN A 18 -23.48 12.75 -12.29
N GLY A 19 -22.19 13.09 -12.18
CA GLY A 19 -21.11 12.39 -12.86
C GLY A 19 -19.98 13.27 -13.37
N VAL A 20 -18.96 12.65 -13.95
CA VAL A 20 -17.88 13.34 -14.65
C VAL A 20 -18.37 13.73 -16.05
N LYS A 21 -18.22 15.01 -16.40
CA LYS A 21 -18.47 15.48 -17.77
C LYS A 21 -17.18 16.00 -18.39
N LYS A 22 -16.84 15.47 -19.56
CA LYS A 22 -15.76 16.01 -20.40
C LYS A 22 -16.27 17.27 -21.09
N MET A 23 -15.70 18.42 -20.73
CA MET A 23 -16.06 19.73 -21.28
C MET A 23 -15.22 20.12 -22.50
N GLY A 24 -14.08 19.46 -22.69
CA GLY A 24 -13.18 19.71 -23.81
C GLY A 24 -11.88 18.95 -23.67
N GLU A 25 -10.90 19.32 -24.47
CA GLU A 25 -9.53 18.82 -24.38
C GLU A 25 -8.57 19.99 -24.56
N ILE A 26 -7.48 19.99 -23.79
CA ILE A 26 -6.34 20.89 -24.01
C ILE A 26 -5.20 20.06 -24.57
N HIS A 27 -4.71 20.45 -25.73
CA HIS A 27 -3.47 19.92 -26.26
C HIS A 27 -2.30 20.70 -25.67
N LEU A 28 -1.50 20.04 -24.84
CA LEU A 28 -0.27 20.62 -24.29
C LEU A 28 0.94 19.95 -24.93
N ALA A 29 1.90 20.78 -25.34
CA ALA A 29 3.22 20.36 -25.75
C ALA A 29 4.21 20.76 -24.64
N VAL A 30 4.68 19.78 -23.87
CA VAL A 30 5.61 20.02 -22.77
C VAL A 30 6.98 19.46 -23.15
N ARG A 31 8.03 20.27 -23.02
CA ARG A 31 9.41 19.84 -23.18
C ARG A 31 10.14 20.01 -21.85
N PHE A 32 10.67 18.91 -21.33
CA PHE A 32 11.52 18.94 -20.14
C PHE A 32 12.97 19.12 -20.56
N THR A 33 13.58 20.26 -20.26
CA THR A 33 15.00 20.51 -20.52
C THR A 33 15.82 20.19 -19.28
N CYS A 34 16.94 19.49 -19.44
CA CYS A 34 17.90 19.26 -18.37
C CYS A 34 19.29 19.69 -18.81
N SER A 35 19.92 20.59 -18.05
CA SER A 35 21.27 21.07 -18.33
C SER A 35 22.35 20.05 -17.97
N SER A 36 22.13 19.21 -16.96
CA SER A 36 23.07 18.17 -16.54
C SER A 36 22.34 16.98 -15.94
N LEU A 37 22.47 15.81 -16.58
CA LEU A 37 21.92 14.54 -16.10
C LEU A 37 22.47 14.20 -14.71
N LEU A 38 23.76 14.45 -14.46
CA LEU A 38 24.39 14.18 -13.17
C LEU A 38 23.75 15.01 -12.06
N ASN A 39 23.46 16.28 -12.31
CA ASN A 39 22.79 17.13 -11.34
C ASN A 39 21.34 16.69 -11.09
N MET A 40 20.62 16.25 -12.13
CA MET A 40 19.29 15.65 -11.98
C MET A 40 19.34 14.38 -11.11
N MET A 41 20.32 13.50 -11.34
CA MET A 41 20.48 12.28 -10.55
C MET A 41 20.86 12.60 -9.10
N TYR A 42 21.72 13.60 -8.89
CA TYR A 42 22.12 14.07 -7.57
C TYR A 42 20.93 14.60 -6.75
N MET A 43 19.93 15.23 -7.38
CA MET A 43 18.73 15.72 -6.68
C MET A 43 17.96 14.61 -5.95
N TYR A 44 17.98 13.36 -6.43
CA TYR A 44 17.35 12.23 -5.73
C TYR A 44 18.04 11.85 -4.42
N SER A 45 19.28 12.29 -4.21
CA SER A 45 20.04 12.07 -2.97
C SER A 45 19.92 13.23 -1.97
N LEU A 46 19.32 14.35 -2.37
CA LEU A 46 19.18 15.52 -1.53
C LEU A 46 17.89 15.47 -0.69
N PRO A 47 17.92 15.94 0.56
CA PRO A 47 16.72 16.04 1.39
C PRO A 47 15.74 17.06 0.81
N LEU A 48 14.45 16.74 0.85
CA LEU A 48 13.37 17.61 0.34
C LEU A 48 13.16 18.86 1.20
N LEU A 49 13.40 18.76 2.50
CA LEU A 49 13.23 19.86 3.45
C LEU A 49 14.59 20.42 3.89
N PRO A 50 14.64 21.69 4.33
CA PRO A 50 15.80 22.20 5.06
C PRO A 50 16.14 21.33 6.28
N LYS A 51 17.43 21.20 6.59
CA LYS A 51 17.95 20.36 7.70
C LYS A 51 17.23 20.58 9.02
N MET A 52 16.83 21.82 9.32
CA MET A 52 16.12 22.20 10.54
C MET A 52 14.85 21.36 10.80
N HIS A 53 14.07 21.05 9.76
CA HIS A 53 12.80 20.32 9.91
C HIS A 53 12.95 18.81 10.10
N TYR A 54 14.15 18.26 9.91
CA TYR A 54 14.45 16.87 10.29
C TYR A 54 14.84 16.74 11.76
N ILE A 55 15.42 17.81 12.33
CA ILE A 55 15.77 17.87 13.75
C ILE A 55 14.54 18.29 14.58
N HIS A 56 13.76 19.24 14.06
CA HIS A 56 12.53 19.75 14.68
C HIS A 56 11.36 19.57 13.70
N PRO A 57 10.69 18.39 13.73
CA PRO A 57 9.62 18.10 12.79
C PRO A 57 8.43 19.03 12.99
N LEU A 58 7.85 19.49 11.88
CA LEU A 58 6.61 20.26 11.89
C LEU A 58 5.44 19.37 12.33
N THR A 59 4.55 19.91 13.17
CA THR A 59 3.30 19.21 13.48
C THR A 59 2.39 19.17 12.26
N VAL A 60 1.45 18.22 12.23
CA VAL A 60 0.45 18.12 11.15
C VAL A 60 -0.32 19.44 10.99
N SER A 61 -0.72 20.05 12.11
CA SER A 61 -1.40 21.36 12.10
C SER A 61 -0.55 22.50 11.54
N GLN A 62 0.75 22.54 11.87
CA GLN A 62 1.66 23.54 11.32
C GLN A 62 1.85 23.36 9.82
N LEU A 63 1.99 22.12 9.36
CA LEU A 63 2.14 21.80 7.94
C LEU A 63 0.88 22.21 7.15
N ASP A 64 -0.31 21.92 7.68
CA ASP A 64 -1.58 22.29 7.05
C ASP A 64 -1.76 23.81 7.00
N ASN A 65 -1.38 24.52 8.07
CA ASN A 65 -1.38 25.99 8.07
C ASN A 65 -0.43 26.56 7.01
N LEU A 66 0.81 26.04 6.92
CA LEU A 66 1.79 26.47 5.92
C LEU A 66 1.30 26.21 4.48
N ARG A 67 0.69 25.05 4.24
CA ARG A 67 0.08 24.72 2.95
C ARG A 67 -1.04 25.70 2.60
N HIS A 68 -1.92 25.99 3.56
CA HIS A 68 -3.00 26.96 3.36
C HIS A 68 -2.46 28.34 2.97
N GLN A 69 -1.45 28.84 3.70
CA GLN A 69 -0.80 30.13 3.37
C GLN A 69 -0.15 30.11 1.99
N ALA A 70 0.56 29.04 1.64
CA ALA A 70 1.17 28.88 0.32
C ALA A 70 0.11 28.91 -0.79
N THR A 71 -1.03 28.23 -0.62
CA THR A 71 -2.15 28.28 -1.56
C THR A 71 -2.71 29.69 -1.72
N GLN A 72 -2.92 30.44 -0.63
CA GLN A 72 -3.43 31.82 -0.72
C GLN A 72 -2.45 32.73 -1.49
N ILE A 73 -1.14 32.57 -1.26
CA ILE A 73 -0.11 33.33 -1.99
C ILE A 73 -0.13 32.97 -3.48
N VAL A 74 -0.20 31.68 -3.81
CA VAL A 74 -0.25 31.21 -5.21
C VAL A 74 -1.51 31.72 -5.91
N SER A 75 -2.67 31.63 -5.25
CA SER A 75 -3.93 32.16 -5.77
C SER A 75 -3.84 33.66 -6.03
N MET A 76 -3.36 34.45 -5.08
CA MET A 76 -3.22 35.90 -5.25
C MET A 76 -2.33 36.27 -6.44
N ARG A 77 -1.24 35.52 -6.65
CA ARG A 77 -0.32 35.73 -7.78
C ARG A 77 -0.96 35.35 -9.11
N LEU A 78 -1.63 34.20 -9.17
CA LEU A 78 -2.25 33.71 -10.40
C LEU A 78 -3.50 34.51 -10.82
N THR A 79 -4.21 35.14 -9.88
CA THR A 79 -5.28 36.10 -10.19
C THR A 79 -4.76 37.33 -10.96
N ARG A 80 -3.47 37.65 -10.82
CA ARG A 80 -2.81 38.78 -11.52
C ARG A 80 -2.07 38.36 -12.80
N ALA A 81 -2.09 37.08 -13.15
CA ALA A 81 -1.45 36.58 -14.36
C ALA A 81 -2.31 36.84 -15.61
N GLU A 82 -1.74 36.67 -16.80
CA GLU A 82 -2.47 36.71 -18.07
C GLU A 82 -2.42 35.32 -18.74
N PRO A 83 -3.55 34.60 -18.88
CA PRO A 83 -4.90 34.95 -18.39
C PRO A 83 -5.04 34.80 -16.86
N PRO A 84 -5.90 35.60 -16.20
CA PRO A 84 -6.08 35.55 -14.76
C PRO A 84 -6.79 34.26 -14.35
N LEU A 85 -6.19 33.49 -13.44
CA LEU A 85 -6.83 32.31 -12.86
C LEU A 85 -7.53 32.70 -11.56
N ARG A 86 -8.84 32.45 -11.51
CA ARG A 86 -9.62 32.75 -10.31
C ARG A 86 -9.21 31.85 -9.16
N LYS A 87 -9.42 32.35 -7.93
CA LYS A 87 -9.07 31.65 -6.70
C LYS A 87 -9.68 30.25 -6.63
N GLU A 88 -10.93 30.09 -7.05
CA GLU A 88 -11.64 28.81 -7.01
C GLU A 88 -10.96 27.76 -7.89
N VAL A 89 -10.43 28.18 -9.05
CA VAL A 89 -9.68 27.30 -9.96
C VAL A 89 -8.36 26.88 -9.33
N VAL A 90 -7.64 27.82 -8.72
CA VAL A 90 -6.35 27.54 -8.06
C VAL A 90 -6.53 26.63 -6.84
N GLU A 91 -7.55 26.88 -6.02
CA GLU A 91 -7.87 26.04 -4.86
C GLU A 91 -8.33 24.63 -5.27
N TYR A 92 -9.07 24.52 -6.38
CA TYR A 92 -9.41 23.23 -6.97
C TYR A 92 -8.17 22.48 -7.48
N MET A 93 -7.26 23.16 -8.18
CA MET A 93 -6.03 22.57 -8.70
C MET A 93 -5.06 22.12 -7.61
N LEU A 94 -4.99 22.85 -6.50
CA LEU A 94 -4.15 22.54 -5.34
C LEU A 94 -4.82 21.56 -4.35
N ASP A 95 -6.02 21.06 -4.66
CA ASP A 95 -6.82 20.16 -3.82
C ASP A 95 -6.92 20.62 -2.36
N VAL A 96 -7.21 21.91 -2.14
CA VAL A 96 -7.26 22.52 -0.80
C VAL A 96 -8.27 21.83 0.13
N GLY A 97 -9.32 21.25 -0.46
CA GLY A 97 -10.32 20.42 0.22
C GLY A 97 -9.90 18.98 0.50
N SER A 98 -8.62 18.60 0.33
CA SER A 98 -8.17 17.21 0.51
C SER A 98 -8.44 16.63 1.90
N HIS A 99 -8.57 17.50 2.91
CA HIS A 99 -8.87 17.13 4.29
C HIS A 99 -10.35 16.77 4.50
N MET A 100 -11.23 17.14 3.57
CA MET A 100 -12.65 16.79 3.65
C MET A 100 -12.85 15.31 3.32
N TRP A 101 -13.69 14.65 4.12
CA TRP A 101 -14.03 13.26 3.90
C TRP A 101 -14.83 13.08 2.60
N SER A 102 -14.49 12.05 1.83
CA SER A 102 -15.26 11.62 0.66
C SER A 102 -15.21 10.10 0.54
N MET A 103 -16.38 9.48 0.34
CA MET A 103 -16.47 8.03 0.09
C MET A 103 -15.68 7.59 -1.16
N ARG A 104 -15.78 8.36 -2.25
CA ARG A 104 -15.10 8.05 -3.53
C ARG A 104 -13.58 8.11 -3.39
N ARG A 105 -13.05 9.16 -2.76
CA ARG A 105 -11.60 9.30 -2.51
C ARG A 105 -11.08 8.18 -1.62
N SER A 106 -11.83 7.79 -0.59
CA SER A 106 -11.49 6.67 0.29
C SER A 106 -11.44 5.33 -0.45
N LYS A 107 -12.42 5.05 -1.34
CA LYS A 107 -12.40 3.87 -2.22
C LYS A 107 -11.18 3.87 -3.14
N ALA A 108 -10.89 5.01 -3.78
CA ALA A 108 -9.73 5.13 -4.66
C ALA A 108 -8.41 4.84 -3.94
N ASN A 109 -8.22 5.38 -2.74
CA ASN A 109 -7.05 5.09 -1.93
C ASN A 109 -6.99 3.62 -1.49
N PHE A 110 -8.13 3.01 -1.13
CA PHE A 110 -8.19 1.59 -0.82
C PHE A 110 -7.77 0.71 -2.00
N PHE A 111 -8.27 0.98 -3.21
CA PHE A 111 -7.87 0.22 -4.40
C PHE A 111 -6.40 0.45 -4.77
N ARG A 112 -5.84 1.63 -4.54
CA ARG A 112 -4.40 1.88 -4.70
C ARG A 112 -3.58 1.01 -3.72
N ILE A 113 -4.01 0.91 -2.46
CA ILE A 113 -3.39 0.02 -1.47
C ILE A 113 -3.51 -1.44 -1.92
N MET A 114 -4.69 -1.88 -2.35
CA MET A 114 -4.88 -3.24 -2.87
C MET A 114 -4.04 -3.50 -4.12
N GLY A 115 -3.81 -2.50 -4.97
CA GLY A 115 -2.88 -2.57 -6.09
C GLY A 115 -1.44 -2.86 -5.64
N VAL A 116 -0.97 -2.18 -4.60
CA VAL A 116 0.36 -2.45 -4.00
C VAL A 116 0.41 -3.83 -3.35
N LEU A 117 -0.63 -4.22 -2.63
CA LEU A 117 -0.71 -5.53 -1.97
C LEU A 117 -0.94 -6.68 -2.97
N SER A 118 -1.44 -6.41 -4.17
CA SER A 118 -1.70 -7.43 -5.19
C SER A 118 -0.44 -8.21 -5.57
N GLY A 119 0.72 -7.54 -5.60
CA GLY A 119 2.02 -8.17 -5.80
C GLY A 119 2.36 -9.17 -4.69
N LEU A 120 2.17 -8.78 -3.43
CA LEU A 120 2.39 -9.68 -2.28
C LEU A 120 1.42 -10.86 -2.29
N ILE A 121 0.16 -10.63 -2.61
CA ILE A 121 -0.86 -11.68 -2.75
C ILE A 121 -0.47 -12.64 -3.89
N ALA A 122 0.02 -12.11 -5.02
CA ALA A 122 0.48 -12.93 -6.14
C ALA A 122 1.69 -13.79 -5.76
N VAL A 123 2.67 -13.25 -5.02
CA VAL A 123 3.81 -14.02 -4.48
C VAL A 123 3.32 -15.14 -3.57
N GLY A 124 2.37 -14.86 -2.66
CA GLY A 124 1.78 -15.88 -1.79
C GLY A 124 1.09 -17.01 -2.58
N LYS A 125 0.28 -16.66 -3.59
CA LYS A 125 -0.36 -17.64 -4.47
C LYS A 125 0.64 -18.45 -5.29
N TRP A 126 1.71 -17.82 -5.77
CA TRP A 126 2.79 -18.49 -6.49
C TRP A 126 3.54 -19.47 -5.58
N PHE A 127 3.83 -19.07 -4.34
CA PHE A 127 4.40 -19.96 -3.32
C PHE A 127 3.50 -21.16 -3.03
N GLU A 128 2.18 -20.95 -2.94
CA GLU A 128 1.21 -22.04 -2.79
C GLU A 128 1.22 -23.00 -3.99
N GLN A 129 1.34 -22.48 -5.22
CA GLN A 129 1.45 -23.30 -6.43
C GLN A 129 2.72 -24.16 -6.45
N ILE A 130 3.84 -23.63 -5.94
CA ILE A 130 5.10 -24.38 -5.78
C ILE A 130 4.92 -25.48 -4.74
N CYS A 131 4.34 -25.13 -3.60
CA CYS A 131 4.01 -26.06 -2.54
C CYS A 131 3.09 -27.19 -3.01
N ASN A 132 2.18 -26.92 -3.94
CA ASN A 132 1.27 -27.91 -4.50
C ASN A 132 1.82 -28.64 -5.74
N TRP A 133 3.08 -28.40 -6.12
CA TRP A 133 3.77 -29.06 -7.24
C TRP A 133 3.00 -28.94 -8.57
N LYS A 134 2.33 -27.80 -8.80
CA LYS A 134 1.48 -27.59 -10.00
C LYS A 134 2.27 -27.72 -11.31
N ASN A 135 3.52 -27.25 -11.32
CA ASN A 135 4.46 -27.46 -12.42
C ASN A 135 5.76 -28.08 -11.85
N PRO A 136 5.94 -29.40 -11.98
CA PRO A 136 7.01 -30.13 -11.28
C PRO A 136 8.41 -29.69 -11.71
N ILE A 137 8.59 -29.23 -12.94
CA ILE A 137 9.89 -28.76 -13.44
C ILE A 137 10.28 -27.48 -12.70
N THR A 138 9.36 -26.50 -12.65
CA THR A 138 9.61 -25.24 -11.95
C THR A 138 9.81 -25.43 -10.45
N THR A 139 9.08 -26.36 -9.82
CA THR A 139 9.27 -26.64 -8.41
C THR A 139 10.64 -27.26 -8.16
N VAL A 140 11.06 -28.26 -8.95
CA VAL A 140 12.40 -28.86 -8.81
C VAL A 140 13.51 -27.81 -9.00
N LEU A 141 13.40 -26.92 -9.99
CA LEU A 141 14.36 -25.81 -10.16
C LEU A 141 14.43 -24.89 -8.94
N ILE A 142 13.30 -24.56 -8.33
CA ILE A 142 13.25 -23.73 -7.11
C ILE A 142 13.85 -24.47 -5.93
N HIS A 143 13.65 -25.79 -5.80
CA HIS A 143 14.29 -26.58 -4.76
C HIS A 143 15.81 -26.58 -4.93
N LEU A 144 16.31 -26.76 -6.16
CA LEU A 144 17.74 -26.69 -6.45
C LEU A 144 18.31 -25.31 -6.12
N LEU A 145 17.64 -24.24 -6.56
CA LEU A 145 18.03 -22.86 -6.23
C LEU A 145 18.04 -22.62 -4.71
N PHE A 146 17.01 -23.09 -4.00
CA PHE A 146 16.93 -22.99 -2.55
C PHE A 146 18.11 -23.70 -1.86
N ILE A 147 18.44 -24.93 -2.27
CA ILE A 147 19.58 -25.68 -1.73
C ILE A 147 20.88 -24.90 -1.95
N ILE A 148 21.12 -24.38 -3.17
CA ILE A 148 22.31 -23.58 -3.49
C ILE A 148 22.40 -22.34 -2.60
N LEU A 149 21.31 -21.59 -2.43
CA LEU A 149 21.29 -20.38 -1.60
C LEU A 149 21.50 -20.67 -0.10
N VAL A 150 21.04 -21.82 0.38
CA VAL A 150 21.27 -22.25 1.77
C VAL A 150 22.73 -22.67 1.99
N LEU A 151 23.33 -23.37 1.02
CA LEU A 151 24.75 -23.77 1.08
C LEU A 151 25.70 -22.58 0.93
N TYR A 152 25.30 -21.55 0.18
CA TYR A 152 26.09 -20.33 -0.04
C TYR A 152 25.27 -19.08 0.31
N PRO A 153 25.12 -18.73 1.60
CA PRO A 153 24.31 -17.58 2.03
C PRO A 153 24.85 -16.24 1.51
N GLU A 154 26.15 -16.16 1.21
CA GLU A 154 26.78 -14.99 0.57
C GLU A 154 26.15 -14.65 -0.79
N LEU A 155 25.54 -15.63 -1.48
CA LEU A 155 24.84 -15.42 -2.75
C LEU A 155 23.43 -14.83 -2.59
N ILE A 156 22.85 -14.78 -1.39
CA ILE A 156 21.47 -14.32 -1.19
C ILE A 156 21.31 -12.86 -1.62
N LEU A 157 22.14 -11.95 -1.11
CA LEU A 157 22.07 -10.53 -1.47
C LEU A 157 22.37 -10.30 -2.97
N PRO A 158 23.46 -10.84 -3.55
CA PRO A 158 23.73 -10.73 -4.98
C PRO A 158 22.57 -11.23 -5.85
N THR A 159 21.98 -12.39 -5.53
CA THR A 159 20.86 -12.91 -6.32
C THR A 159 19.62 -12.03 -6.23
N ILE A 160 19.27 -11.49 -5.05
CA ILE A 160 18.17 -10.53 -4.89
C ILE A 160 18.40 -9.28 -5.75
N PHE A 161 19.60 -8.67 -5.67
CA PHE A 161 19.91 -7.49 -6.46
C PHE A 161 19.93 -7.78 -7.96
N LEU A 162 20.43 -8.94 -8.39
CA LEU A 162 20.39 -9.38 -9.78
C LEU A 162 18.93 -9.53 -10.26
N TYR A 163 18.06 -10.16 -9.46
CA TYR A 163 16.64 -10.26 -9.80
C TYR A 163 15.97 -8.89 -9.89
N LEU A 164 16.20 -8.00 -8.93
CA LEU A 164 15.67 -6.63 -8.96
C LEU A 164 16.17 -5.86 -10.19
N PHE A 165 17.44 -6.02 -10.55
CA PHE A 165 18.02 -5.43 -11.75
C PHE A 165 17.35 -5.97 -13.02
N LEU A 166 17.24 -7.29 -13.17
CA LEU A 166 16.60 -7.93 -14.33
C LEU A 166 15.13 -7.51 -14.44
N ILE A 167 14.40 -7.52 -13.33
CA ILE A 167 13.03 -7.04 -13.24
C ILE A 167 12.94 -5.56 -13.66
N GLY A 168 13.84 -4.71 -13.15
CA GLY A 168 13.90 -3.29 -13.51
C GLY A 168 14.16 -3.06 -15.01
N VAL A 169 15.12 -3.78 -15.59
CA VAL A 169 15.45 -3.73 -17.04
C VAL A 169 14.28 -4.24 -17.88
N TRP A 170 13.61 -5.30 -17.43
CA TRP A 170 12.43 -5.86 -18.09
C TRP A 170 11.27 -4.85 -18.08
N TYR A 171 10.95 -4.28 -16.92
CA TYR A 171 9.90 -3.26 -16.78
C TYR A 171 10.24 -1.94 -17.49
N TYR A 172 11.52 -1.62 -17.67
CA TYR A 172 11.93 -0.44 -18.45
C TYR A 172 11.37 -0.45 -19.88
N ARG A 173 11.13 -1.64 -20.47
CA ARG A 173 10.53 -1.79 -21.79
C ARG A 173 9.05 -1.34 -21.82
N TRP A 174 8.30 -1.57 -20.74
CA TRP A 174 6.90 -1.18 -20.60
C TRP A 174 6.68 0.06 -19.74
N ARG A 175 7.73 0.86 -19.53
CA ARG A 175 7.61 2.10 -18.76
C ARG A 175 6.53 3.01 -19.36
N PRO A 176 5.73 3.71 -18.53
CA PRO A 176 4.88 4.79 -19.00
C PRO A 176 5.72 5.85 -19.71
N ARG A 177 5.34 6.23 -20.93
CA ARG A 177 6.04 7.24 -21.73
C ARG A 177 5.37 8.61 -21.71
N HIS A 178 4.14 8.68 -21.25
CA HIS A 178 3.39 9.93 -21.21
C HIS A 178 3.56 10.61 -19.85
N PRO A 179 3.61 11.95 -19.82
CA PRO A 179 3.57 12.71 -18.57
C PRO A 179 2.33 12.35 -17.74
N PRO A 180 2.39 12.52 -16.40
CA PRO A 180 1.22 12.29 -15.55
C PRO A 180 0.02 13.11 -16.02
N HIS A 181 -1.16 12.50 -16.00
CA HIS A 181 -2.43 13.15 -16.31
C HIS A 181 -3.45 12.84 -15.21
N MET A 182 -4.53 13.61 -15.16
CA MET A 182 -5.67 13.28 -14.31
C MET A 182 -6.35 12.02 -14.85
N ASP A 183 -6.33 10.93 -14.06
CA ASP A 183 -6.93 9.65 -14.44
C ASP A 183 -8.25 9.44 -13.71
N THR A 184 -9.36 9.51 -14.46
CA THR A 184 -10.72 9.33 -13.92
C THR A 184 -10.94 7.95 -13.33
N ARG A 185 -10.28 6.91 -13.87
CA ARG A 185 -10.39 5.54 -13.36
C ARG A 185 -9.64 5.38 -12.05
N LEU A 186 -8.41 5.91 -11.99
CA LEU A 186 -7.62 5.90 -10.75
C LEU A 186 -8.34 6.66 -9.62
N SER A 187 -8.99 7.78 -9.95
CA SER A 187 -9.78 8.57 -9.02
C SER A 187 -11.18 8.00 -8.73
N HIS A 188 -11.56 6.87 -9.35
CA HIS A 188 -12.90 6.28 -9.30
C HIS A 188 -14.03 7.26 -9.64
N ALA A 189 -13.76 8.23 -10.49
CA ALA A 189 -14.71 9.28 -10.86
C ALA A 189 -15.76 8.77 -11.87
N ASP A 190 -15.39 7.87 -12.78
CA ASP A 190 -16.31 7.30 -13.79
C ASP A 190 -17.30 6.29 -13.19
N SER A 191 -16.92 5.61 -12.10
CA SER A 191 -17.73 4.60 -11.42
C SER A 191 -18.38 5.13 -10.13
N ALA A 192 -18.27 6.43 -9.87
CA ALA A 192 -18.81 7.03 -8.65
C ALA A 192 -20.34 7.03 -8.69
N HIS A 193 -20.95 6.66 -7.56
CA HIS A 193 -22.40 6.78 -7.43
C HIS A 193 -22.78 8.27 -7.33
N PRO A 194 -23.89 8.74 -7.94
CA PRO A 194 -24.30 10.15 -7.88
C PRO A 194 -24.35 10.70 -6.45
N ASP A 195 -24.81 9.90 -5.49
CA ASP A 195 -24.80 10.28 -4.07
C ASP A 195 -23.39 10.51 -3.48
N GLU A 196 -22.37 9.79 -3.94
CA GLU A 196 -20.98 10.00 -3.50
C GLU A 196 -20.38 11.28 -4.06
N LEU A 197 -20.81 11.68 -5.26
CA LEU A 197 -20.42 12.96 -5.85
C LEU A 197 -21.18 14.11 -5.18
N ASP A 198 -22.48 13.92 -4.93
CA ASP A 198 -23.31 14.88 -4.21
C ASP A 198 -22.79 15.17 -2.78
N GLU A 199 -22.19 14.18 -2.12
CA GLU A 199 -21.48 14.32 -0.84
C GLU A 199 -20.26 15.26 -0.93
N GLU A 200 -19.50 15.21 -2.03
CA GLU A 200 -18.33 16.06 -2.24
C GLU A 200 -18.68 17.53 -2.52
N PHE A 201 -19.87 17.78 -3.07
CA PHE A 201 -20.37 19.13 -3.35
C PHE A 201 -21.25 19.69 -2.22
N ASP A 202 -21.48 18.93 -1.16
CA ASP A 202 -22.26 19.41 -0.01
C ASP A 202 -21.42 20.37 0.84
N THR A 203 -22.09 21.37 1.42
CA THR A 203 -21.46 22.31 2.33
C THR A 203 -21.23 21.67 3.70
N PHE A 204 -20.37 22.28 4.49
CA PHE A 204 -20.22 21.94 5.90
C PHE A 204 -20.65 23.15 6.75
N PRO A 205 -21.74 23.08 7.55
CA PRO A 205 -22.64 21.93 7.76
C PRO A 205 -23.52 21.58 6.54
N THR A 206 -24.05 20.35 6.53
CA THR A 206 -24.81 19.78 5.40
C THR A 206 -26.04 20.60 5.04
N SER A 207 -26.23 20.81 3.74
CA SER A 207 -27.41 21.45 3.15
C SER A 207 -28.53 20.45 2.81
N ARG A 208 -28.25 19.14 2.98
CA ARG A 208 -29.11 18.05 2.52
C ARG A 208 -30.17 17.66 3.55
N PRO A 209 -31.32 17.14 3.09
CA PRO A 209 -32.38 16.67 3.98
C PRO A 209 -31.85 15.54 4.88
N SER A 210 -32.41 15.48 6.10
CA SER A 210 -31.99 14.56 7.15
C SER A 210 -32.02 13.08 6.75
N ASP A 211 -32.94 12.68 5.86
CA ASP A 211 -33.05 11.30 5.41
C ASP A 211 -31.85 10.86 4.54
N ILE A 212 -31.31 11.75 3.70
CA ILE A 212 -30.10 11.48 2.91
C ILE A 212 -28.89 11.37 3.84
N VAL A 213 -28.79 12.26 4.83
CA VAL A 213 -27.73 12.22 5.83
C VAL A 213 -27.78 10.91 6.63
N ARG A 214 -28.98 10.46 7.02
CA ARG A 214 -29.18 9.16 7.71
C ARG A 214 -28.70 7.99 6.84
N MET A 215 -29.08 7.97 5.57
CA MET A 215 -28.64 6.93 4.63
C MET A 215 -27.11 6.90 4.46
N ARG A 216 -26.46 8.07 4.30
CA ARG A 216 -25.00 8.18 4.20
C ARG A 216 -24.30 7.72 5.47
N TYR A 217 -24.85 8.07 6.63
CA TYR A 217 -24.36 7.60 7.93
C TYR A 217 -24.48 6.08 8.05
N ASP A 218 -25.63 5.47 7.70
CA ASP A 218 -25.82 4.02 7.75
C ASP A 218 -24.87 3.28 6.79
N ARG A 219 -24.65 3.84 5.59
CA ARG A 219 -23.62 3.35 4.65
C ARG A 219 -22.24 3.37 5.29
N LEU A 220 -21.84 4.50 5.87
CA LEU A 220 -20.54 4.64 6.54
C LEU A 220 -20.42 3.64 7.70
N ARG A 221 -21.47 3.48 8.51
CA ARG A 221 -21.54 2.51 9.61
C ARG A 221 -21.39 1.08 9.12
N SER A 222 -21.99 0.71 7.99
CA SER A 222 -21.84 -0.63 7.41
C SER A 222 -20.39 -0.93 6.97
N ILE A 223 -19.71 0.06 6.37
CA ILE A 223 -18.31 -0.06 5.93
C ILE A 223 -17.39 -0.09 7.15
N ALA A 224 -17.60 0.81 8.11
CA ALA A 224 -16.89 0.84 9.37
C ALA A 224 -17.05 -0.48 10.12
N GLY A 225 -18.24 -1.11 10.10
CA GLY A 225 -18.47 -2.43 10.67
C GLY A 225 -17.60 -3.52 10.04
N ARG A 226 -17.44 -3.53 8.71
CA ARG A 226 -16.53 -4.47 8.02
C ARG A 226 -15.06 -4.21 8.35
N ILE A 227 -14.67 -2.94 8.48
CA ILE A 227 -13.32 -2.59 8.90
C ILE A 227 -13.09 -3.02 10.36
N GLN A 228 -14.08 -2.81 11.23
CA GLN A 228 -14.05 -3.21 12.63
C GLN A 228 -13.91 -4.72 12.78
N THR A 229 -14.60 -5.54 11.98
CA THR A 229 -14.42 -7.00 12.03
C THR A 229 -12.99 -7.40 11.63
N VAL A 230 -12.44 -6.83 10.56
CA VAL A 230 -11.06 -7.10 10.13
C VAL A 230 -10.04 -6.65 11.19
N VAL A 231 -10.20 -5.44 11.74
CA VAL A 231 -9.32 -4.92 12.79
C VAL A 231 -9.44 -5.77 14.06
N GLY A 232 -10.64 -6.22 14.42
CA GLY A 232 -10.88 -7.13 15.55
C GLY A 232 -10.23 -8.50 15.36
N ASP A 233 -10.29 -9.06 14.15
CA ASP A 233 -9.59 -10.30 13.81
C ASP A 233 -8.07 -10.12 13.94
N LEU A 234 -7.52 -9.01 13.43
CA LEU A 234 -6.10 -8.68 13.58
C LEU A 234 -5.69 -8.51 15.05
N ALA A 235 -6.49 -7.81 15.84
CA ALA A 235 -6.27 -7.65 17.27
C ALA A 235 -6.26 -9.01 17.98
N THR A 236 -7.21 -9.89 17.67
CA THR A 236 -7.28 -11.25 18.19
C THR A 236 -6.01 -12.06 17.89
N GLN A 237 -5.49 -11.97 16.65
CA GLN A 237 -4.22 -12.65 16.31
C GLN A 237 -3.03 -12.05 17.08
N GLY A 238 -2.98 -10.72 17.23
CA GLY A 238 -1.94 -10.03 17.99
C GLY A 238 -1.98 -10.38 19.48
N GLU A 239 -3.16 -10.46 20.08
CA GLU A 239 -3.37 -10.86 21.48
C GLU A 239 -2.95 -12.30 21.72
N ARG A 240 -3.24 -13.22 20.78
CA ARG A 240 -2.75 -14.59 20.83
C ARG A 240 -1.23 -14.67 20.76
N LEU A 241 -0.59 -13.81 19.96
CA LEU A 241 0.86 -13.73 19.92
C LEU A 241 1.43 -13.19 21.24
N GLN A 242 0.81 -12.15 21.81
CA GLN A 242 1.20 -11.62 23.12
C GLN A 242 0.94 -12.62 24.26
N SER A 243 -0.09 -13.46 24.13
CA SER A 243 -0.41 -14.46 25.16
C SER A 243 0.63 -15.57 25.30
N LEU A 244 1.46 -15.80 24.28
CA LEU A 244 2.61 -16.72 24.35
C LEU A 244 3.65 -16.34 25.41
N LEU A 245 3.84 -15.04 25.67
CA LEU A 245 4.87 -14.52 26.59
C LEU A 245 4.29 -13.89 27.86
N SER A 246 3.00 -13.56 27.87
CA SER A 246 2.37 -12.91 29.03
C SER A 246 1.97 -13.87 30.17
N TRP A 247 2.26 -15.17 30.05
CA TRP A 247 1.95 -16.20 31.06
C TRP A 247 0.46 -16.32 31.44
N ARG A 248 -0.44 -15.78 30.61
CA ARG A 248 -1.90 -15.79 30.86
C ARG A 248 -2.47 -17.21 30.92
N ASP A 249 -1.98 -18.10 30.05
CA ASP A 249 -2.12 -19.55 30.22
C ASP A 249 -0.73 -20.12 30.57
N PRO A 250 -0.50 -20.46 31.86
CA PRO A 250 0.80 -20.96 32.31
C PRO A 250 1.24 -22.23 31.59
N ARG A 251 0.30 -23.08 31.15
CA ARG A 251 0.63 -24.35 30.47
C ARG A 251 1.08 -24.10 29.05
N ALA A 252 0.33 -23.29 28.30
CA ALA A 252 0.67 -22.94 26.93
C ALA A 252 1.97 -22.13 26.87
N SER A 253 2.12 -21.13 27.73
CA SER A 253 3.32 -20.30 27.79
C SER A 253 4.56 -21.12 28.18
N ALA A 254 4.44 -22.06 29.14
CA ALA A 254 5.53 -22.96 29.49
C ALA A 254 5.94 -23.87 28.32
N LEU A 255 4.98 -24.45 27.59
CA LEU A 255 5.26 -25.25 26.39
C LEU A 255 5.98 -24.41 25.32
N PHE A 256 5.56 -23.17 25.11
CA PHE A 256 6.19 -22.25 24.17
C PHE A 256 7.60 -21.87 24.59
N VAL A 257 7.82 -21.50 25.85
CA VAL A 257 9.15 -21.15 26.39
C VAL A 257 10.09 -22.36 26.33
N LEU A 258 9.62 -23.56 26.67
CA LEU A 258 10.39 -24.79 26.51
C LEU A 258 10.75 -25.05 25.05
N PHE A 259 9.78 -24.89 24.13
CA PHE A 259 10.03 -24.99 22.69
C PHE A 259 11.08 -23.97 22.23
N CYS A 260 11.01 -22.72 22.70
CA CYS A 260 12.00 -21.69 22.41
C CYS A 260 13.39 -22.06 22.94
N LEU A 261 13.48 -22.63 24.15
CA LEU A 261 14.75 -23.09 24.73
C LEU A 261 15.35 -24.23 23.89
N ILE A 262 14.56 -25.23 23.53
CA ILE A 262 14.99 -26.35 22.67
C ILE A 262 15.42 -25.82 21.30
N ALA A 263 14.64 -24.93 20.69
CA ALA A 263 14.96 -24.32 19.40
C ALA A 263 16.26 -23.51 19.47
N ALA A 264 16.50 -22.77 20.55
CA ALA A 264 17.73 -22.03 20.77
C ALA A 264 18.95 -22.96 20.89
N VAL A 265 18.84 -24.05 21.66
CA VAL A 265 19.90 -25.07 21.76
C VAL A 265 20.20 -25.71 20.41
N ILE A 266 19.15 -26.08 19.65
CA ILE A 266 19.31 -26.65 18.31
C ILE A 266 20.01 -25.65 17.38
N LEU A 267 19.57 -24.39 17.33
CA LEU A 267 20.16 -23.35 16.47
C LEU A 267 21.58 -22.96 16.90
N TYR A 268 21.94 -23.16 18.17
CA TYR A 268 23.31 -22.94 18.66
C TYR A 268 24.25 -24.08 18.24
N VAL A 269 23.79 -25.33 18.34
CA VAL A 269 24.62 -26.52 18.04
C VAL A 269 24.68 -26.83 16.55
N THR A 270 23.58 -26.61 15.83
CA THR A 270 23.48 -26.92 14.41
C THR A 270 23.70 -25.68 13.55
N PRO A 271 24.49 -25.77 12.46
CA PRO A 271 24.65 -24.63 11.57
C PRO A 271 23.30 -24.26 10.96
N PHE A 272 23.02 -22.97 10.89
CA PHE A 272 21.76 -22.42 10.35
C PHE A 272 21.38 -23.03 8.99
N GLN A 273 22.36 -23.37 8.17
CA GLN A 273 22.18 -24.00 6.86
C GLN A 273 21.41 -25.33 6.94
N VAL A 274 21.76 -26.20 7.90
CA VAL A 274 21.10 -27.51 8.06
C VAL A 274 19.66 -27.31 8.52
N VAL A 275 19.42 -26.38 9.45
CA VAL A 275 18.07 -26.07 9.92
C VAL A 275 17.21 -25.50 8.79
N ALA A 276 17.73 -24.53 8.04
CA ALA A 276 17.05 -23.95 6.90
C ALA A 276 16.73 -25.00 5.83
N LEU A 277 17.68 -25.89 5.51
CA LEU A 277 17.49 -26.98 4.56
C LEU A 277 16.36 -27.93 4.99
N CYS A 278 16.39 -28.39 6.25
CA CYS A 278 15.37 -29.26 6.82
C CYS A 278 13.97 -28.62 6.78
N ILE A 279 13.86 -27.36 7.20
CA ILE A 279 12.59 -26.61 7.17
C ILE A 279 12.12 -26.45 5.72
N GLY A 280 12.99 -26.05 4.81
CA GLY A 280 12.65 -25.85 3.41
C GLY A 280 12.16 -27.12 2.72
N ILE A 281 12.85 -28.24 2.92
CA ILE A 281 12.43 -29.55 2.39
C ILE A 281 11.09 -29.97 2.99
N TYR A 282 10.89 -29.77 4.31
CA TYR A 282 9.62 -30.10 4.96
C TYR A 282 8.45 -29.27 4.42
N VAL A 283 8.64 -27.96 4.26
CA VAL A 283 7.61 -27.05 3.76
C VAL A 283 7.33 -27.33 2.29
N LEU A 284 8.36 -27.50 1.45
CA LEU A 284 8.22 -27.70 0.02
C LEU A 284 7.93 -29.16 -0.38
N ARG A 285 7.84 -30.09 0.59
CA ARG A 285 7.58 -31.52 0.34
C ARG A 285 6.38 -31.75 -0.56
N HIS A 286 6.47 -32.80 -1.38
CA HIS A 286 5.43 -33.18 -2.32
C HIS A 286 4.06 -33.35 -1.62
N PRO A 287 2.95 -32.85 -2.20
CA PRO A 287 1.63 -32.85 -1.56
C PRO A 287 1.11 -34.23 -1.17
N ARG A 288 1.57 -35.31 -1.83
CA ARG A 288 1.27 -36.71 -1.42
C ARG A 288 1.71 -37.04 0.01
N PHE A 289 2.73 -36.37 0.53
CA PHE A 289 3.23 -36.55 1.89
C PHE A 289 2.66 -35.54 2.90
N ARG A 290 1.66 -34.74 2.49
CA ARG A 290 0.99 -33.77 3.36
C ARG A 290 -0.33 -34.36 3.87
N TYR A 291 -0.47 -34.40 5.18
CA TYR A 291 -1.75 -34.69 5.83
C TYR A 291 -2.67 -33.47 5.72
N ARG A 292 -3.98 -33.69 5.49
CA ARG A 292 -5.00 -32.63 5.34
C ARG A 292 -5.44 -31.98 6.66
N LEU A 293 -4.88 -32.43 7.79
CA LEU A 293 -5.21 -31.92 9.12
C LEU A 293 -4.40 -30.65 9.42
N PRO A 294 -4.96 -29.68 10.18
CA PRO A 294 -4.22 -28.50 10.62
C PRO A 294 -3.00 -28.92 11.46
N SER A 295 -1.88 -28.22 11.26
CA SER A 295 -0.62 -28.54 11.96
C SER A 295 -0.76 -28.33 13.48
N VAL A 296 0.02 -29.08 14.25
CA VAL A 296 0.03 -28.99 15.72
C VAL A 296 0.28 -27.55 16.21
N PRO A 297 1.23 -26.77 15.65
CA PRO A 297 1.44 -25.38 16.04
C PRO A 297 0.23 -24.48 15.72
N LEU A 298 -0.45 -24.72 14.59
CA LEU A 298 -1.64 -23.95 14.22
C LEU A 298 -2.81 -24.23 15.18
N ASN A 299 -2.98 -25.49 15.58
CA ASN A 299 -3.98 -25.88 16.58
C ASN A 299 -3.67 -25.31 17.96
N PHE A 300 -2.40 -25.33 18.37
CA PHE A 300 -1.94 -24.70 19.60
C PHE A 300 -2.25 -23.20 19.59
N PHE A 301 -1.86 -22.49 18.52
CA PHE A 301 -2.07 -21.05 18.40
C PHE A 301 -3.55 -20.65 18.40
N ARG A 302 -4.41 -21.42 17.71
CA ARG A 302 -5.87 -21.18 17.71
C ARG A 302 -6.53 -21.36 19.08
N ARG A 303 -5.92 -22.14 19.99
CA ARG A 303 -6.42 -22.39 21.35
C ARG A 303 -5.91 -21.37 22.37
N LEU A 304 -4.99 -20.49 21.99
CA LEU A 304 -4.50 -19.44 22.88
C LEU A 304 -5.61 -18.43 23.20
N PRO A 305 -5.61 -17.91 24.44
CA PRO A 305 -6.63 -16.95 24.87
C PRO A 305 -6.51 -15.65 24.07
N ALA A 306 -7.66 -15.12 23.65
CA ALA A 306 -7.83 -13.77 23.15
C ALA A 306 -8.66 -12.96 24.15
N ARG A 307 -8.60 -11.63 24.09
CA ARG A 307 -9.37 -10.74 24.98
C ARG A 307 -10.73 -10.36 24.39
N THR A 308 -11.06 -10.87 23.21
CA THR A 308 -12.39 -10.73 22.60
C THR A 308 -13.51 -11.13 23.55
N ASP A 309 -13.32 -12.22 24.30
CA ASP A 309 -14.33 -12.75 25.24
C ASP A 309 -14.44 -11.90 26.52
N CYS A 310 -13.56 -10.92 26.70
CA CYS A 310 -13.59 -9.95 27.79
C CYS A 310 -14.20 -8.60 27.37
N MET A 311 -14.55 -8.43 26.09
CA MET A 311 -15.21 -7.22 25.60
C MET A 311 -16.73 -7.33 25.81
N LEU A 312 -17.35 -6.20 26.18
CA LEU A 312 -18.80 -6.02 26.29
C LEU A 312 -19.44 -5.83 24.91
#